data_AF-A0A257MDS6-F1
#
_entry.id   AF-A0A257MDS6-F1
#
_cell.length_a   1.000
_cell.length_b   1.000
_cell.length_c   1.000
_cell.angle_alpha   90.00
_cell.angle_beta   90.00
_cell.angle_gamma   90.00
#
_symmetry.space_group_name_H-M   'P 1'
#
loop_
_entity.id
_entity.type
_entity.pdbx_description
1 polymer ?
#
loop_
_entity_poly.entity_id
_entity_poly.type
_entity_poly.pdbx_seq_one_letter_code
_entity_poly.pdbx_strand_id
1 'polypeptide(L)'
;MNKEQLLTSLEGFAHPSVISAMSRVPREMFLPDLLQSRAYDDTPLPIGRGQTISAPHMVAIMCTILDLQPGMNVLEVGGGSGYHAAVMAELVRPGGHVYAVERIAELAEAARSNLARAGVENVTVIHSDGSLGLPEHAPYDRISVAATAPSIPEPLKQQLKSGGKMVLPVGRDSQELYLVTRKNGFSVERKMGVIFVPLIGQEGFKEREIEII
;
A
#
# COMPACT_ATOMS: atom_id res chain seq x y z
N MET A 1 6.69 -20.91 -5.48
CA MET A 1 6.99 -20.32 -6.82
C MET A 1 8.28 -19.50 -6.72
N ASN A 2 9.11 -19.41 -7.76
CA ASN A 2 10.31 -18.55 -7.73
C ASN A 2 10.01 -17.12 -8.23
N LYS A 3 10.95 -16.18 -8.07
CA LYS A 3 10.76 -14.77 -8.43
C LYS A 3 10.43 -14.57 -9.91
N GLU A 4 11.14 -15.23 -10.80
CA GLU A 4 10.95 -15.10 -12.26
C GLU A 4 9.56 -15.59 -12.67
N GLN A 5 9.17 -16.77 -12.19
CA GLN A 5 7.84 -17.35 -12.41
C GLN A 5 6.72 -16.42 -11.92
N LEU A 6 6.90 -15.82 -10.73
CA LEU A 6 5.97 -14.85 -10.21
C LEU A 6 5.86 -13.64 -11.15
N LEU A 7 6.98 -13.04 -11.54
CA LEU A 7 6.97 -11.83 -12.36
C LEU A 7 6.32 -12.07 -13.73
N THR A 8 6.62 -13.21 -14.38
CA THR A 8 5.98 -13.61 -15.63
C THR A 8 4.46 -13.77 -15.46
N SER A 9 3.98 -14.30 -14.33
CA SER A 9 2.52 -14.43 -14.10
C SER A 9 1.80 -13.09 -13.98
N LEU A 10 2.51 -11.98 -13.75
CA LEU A 10 1.94 -10.63 -13.62
C LEU A 10 1.85 -9.88 -14.96
N GLU A 11 2.60 -10.30 -16.00
CA GLU A 11 2.68 -9.62 -17.31
C GLU A 11 1.33 -9.46 -18.02
N GLY A 12 0.35 -10.32 -17.73
CA GLY A 12 -0.98 -10.26 -18.32
C GLY A 12 -1.84 -9.07 -17.88
N PHE A 13 -1.48 -8.37 -16.80
CA PHE A 13 -2.29 -7.28 -16.25
C PHE A 13 -1.49 -6.15 -15.59
N ALA A 14 -0.25 -6.40 -15.14
CA ALA A 14 0.57 -5.38 -14.51
C ALA A 14 1.33 -4.55 -15.54
N HIS A 15 1.50 -3.25 -15.26
CA HIS A 15 2.29 -2.39 -16.13
C HIS A 15 3.78 -2.81 -16.13
N PRO A 16 4.52 -2.74 -17.25
CA PRO A 16 5.93 -3.16 -17.31
C PRO A 16 6.85 -2.47 -16.29
N SER A 17 6.60 -1.19 -15.98
CA SER A 17 7.37 -0.48 -14.94
C SER A 17 7.15 -1.08 -13.54
N VAL A 18 5.95 -1.58 -13.25
CA VAL A 18 5.60 -2.23 -11.97
C VAL A 18 6.31 -3.56 -11.84
N ILE A 19 6.31 -4.37 -12.90
CA ILE A 19 7.06 -5.63 -12.94
C ILE A 19 8.56 -5.37 -12.75
N SER A 20 9.09 -4.32 -13.40
CA SER A 20 10.48 -3.89 -13.24
C SER A 20 10.81 -3.42 -11.82
N ALA A 21 9.90 -2.70 -11.15
CA ALA A 21 10.07 -2.29 -9.76
C ALA A 21 10.05 -3.49 -8.80
N MET A 22 9.08 -4.38 -8.95
CA MET A 22 8.98 -5.62 -8.16
C MET A 22 10.18 -6.55 -8.39
N SER A 23 10.79 -6.53 -9.58
CA SER A 23 12.00 -7.31 -9.84
C SER A 23 13.23 -6.78 -9.10
N ARG A 24 13.30 -5.47 -8.84
CA ARG A 24 14.38 -4.82 -8.08
C ARG A 24 14.21 -4.95 -6.57
N VAL A 25 12.98 -4.92 -6.06
CA VAL A 25 12.73 -5.04 -4.62
C VAL A 25 12.86 -6.51 -4.18
N PRO A 26 13.73 -6.84 -3.20
CA PRO A 26 13.88 -8.20 -2.67
C PRO A 26 12.78 -8.49 -1.65
N ARG A 27 11.64 -9.03 -2.11
CA ARG A 27 10.43 -9.25 -1.29
C ARG A 27 10.69 -10.07 -0.02
N GLU A 28 11.62 -11.03 -0.07
CA GLU A 28 12.06 -11.84 1.06
C GLU A 28 12.61 -11.01 2.23
N MET A 29 13.18 -9.84 1.99
CA MET A 29 13.66 -8.96 3.06
C MET A 29 12.55 -8.34 3.89
N PHE A 30 11.30 -8.39 3.42
CA PHE A 30 10.13 -7.81 4.05
C PHE A 30 9.24 -8.88 4.71
N LEU A 31 9.81 -10.07 4.95
CA LEU A 31 9.14 -11.20 5.60
C LEU A 31 9.92 -11.67 6.83
N PRO A 32 9.23 -12.25 7.82
CA PRO A 32 9.88 -13.02 8.87
C PRO A 32 10.74 -14.15 8.28
N ASP A 33 11.85 -14.48 8.93
CA ASP A 33 12.85 -15.46 8.44
C ASP A 33 12.25 -16.80 8.02
N LEU A 34 11.29 -17.31 8.82
CA LEU A 34 10.62 -18.59 8.57
C LEU A 34 9.76 -18.60 7.29
N LEU A 35 9.46 -17.43 6.70
CA LEU A 35 8.61 -17.28 5.53
C LEU A 35 9.35 -16.80 4.28
N GLN A 36 10.65 -16.51 4.37
CA GLN A 36 11.43 -15.99 3.23
C GLN A 36 11.44 -16.95 2.04
N SER A 37 11.43 -18.27 2.27
CA SER A 37 11.34 -19.29 1.21
C SER A 37 10.04 -19.24 0.42
N ARG A 38 9.00 -18.61 0.97
CA ARG A 38 7.68 -18.44 0.36
C ARG A 38 7.46 -17.03 -0.19
N ALA A 39 8.50 -16.17 -0.20
CA ALA A 39 8.37 -14.76 -0.54
C ALA A 39 7.69 -14.50 -1.88
N TYR A 40 7.86 -15.41 -2.83
CA TYR A 40 7.37 -15.30 -4.20
C TYR A 40 6.15 -16.18 -4.50
N ASP A 41 5.54 -16.78 -3.48
CA ASP A 41 4.19 -17.34 -3.62
C ASP A 41 3.18 -16.19 -3.80
N ASP A 42 2.27 -16.30 -4.76
CA ASP A 42 1.28 -15.26 -5.03
C ASP A 42 0.09 -15.33 -4.06
N THR A 43 0.37 -15.08 -2.78
CA THR A 43 -0.59 -15.18 -1.68
C THR A 43 -0.22 -14.20 -0.56
N PRO A 44 -1.18 -13.73 0.26
CA PRO A 44 -0.84 -12.98 1.45
C PRO A 44 -0.04 -13.84 2.44
N LEU A 45 0.92 -13.24 3.14
CA LEU A 45 1.72 -13.92 4.16
C LEU A 45 1.69 -13.15 5.47
N PRO A 46 1.69 -13.82 6.64
CA PRO A 46 1.63 -13.12 7.92
C PRO A 46 2.94 -12.39 8.23
N ILE A 47 2.81 -11.17 8.76
CA ILE A 47 3.95 -10.33 9.19
C ILE A 47 3.92 -10.03 10.69
N GLY A 48 3.04 -10.72 11.42
CA GLY A 48 2.82 -10.54 12.85
C GLY A 48 1.68 -9.56 13.17
N ARG A 49 1.29 -9.49 14.45
CA ARG A 49 0.26 -8.57 14.97
C ARG A 49 -1.10 -8.65 14.23
N GLY A 50 -1.44 -9.84 13.75
CA GLY A 50 -2.67 -10.06 12.96
C GLY A 50 -2.65 -9.46 11.56
N GLN A 51 -1.50 -8.94 11.09
CA GLN A 51 -1.37 -8.31 9.79
C GLN A 51 -0.71 -9.25 8.77
N THR A 52 -0.93 -8.94 7.50
CA THR A 52 -0.33 -9.66 6.36
C THR A 52 0.36 -8.69 5.41
N ILE A 53 1.43 -9.16 4.77
CA ILE A 53 1.91 -8.54 3.53
C ILE A 53 0.98 -9.00 2.41
N SER A 54 0.45 -8.06 1.61
CA SER A 54 -0.47 -8.36 0.51
C SER A 54 0.15 -9.30 -0.52
N ALA A 55 -0.68 -10.09 -1.19
CA ALA A 55 -0.27 -10.92 -2.31
C ALA A 55 0.43 -10.05 -3.38
N PRO A 56 1.51 -10.56 -4.02
CA PRO A 56 2.19 -9.86 -5.10
C PRO A 56 1.27 -9.33 -6.21
N HIS A 57 0.26 -10.10 -6.67
CA HIS A 57 -0.65 -9.60 -7.71
C HIS A 57 -1.42 -8.36 -7.25
N MET A 58 -1.81 -8.29 -5.97
CA MET A 58 -2.56 -7.16 -5.44
C MET A 58 -1.70 -5.90 -5.39
N VAL A 59 -0.43 -6.04 -4.98
CA VAL A 59 0.57 -4.96 -5.05
C VAL A 59 0.72 -4.47 -6.50
N ALA A 60 0.84 -5.40 -7.46
CA ALA A 60 0.98 -5.07 -8.86
C ALA A 60 -0.25 -4.35 -9.43
N ILE A 61 -1.45 -4.80 -9.07
CA ILE A 61 -2.73 -4.17 -9.46
C ILE A 61 -2.84 -2.76 -8.90
N MET A 62 -2.61 -2.56 -7.60
CA MET A 62 -2.72 -1.25 -6.95
C MET A 62 -1.71 -0.26 -7.54
N CYS A 63 -0.45 -0.67 -7.73
CA CYS A 63 0.56 0.17 -8.38
C CYS A 63 0.22 0.51 -9.84
N THR A 64 -0.33 -0.45 -10.60
CA THR A 64 -0.76 -0.23 -11.99
C THR A 64 -1.94 0.74 -12.07
N ILE A 65 -2.93 0.60 -11.18
CA ILE A 65 -4.08 1.52 -11.09
C ILE A 65 -3.63 2.94 -10.75
N LEU A 66 -2.68 3.07 -9.82
CA LEU A 66 -2.17 4.36 -9.40
C LEU A 66 -1.38 5.05 -10.50
N ASP A 67 -0.73 4.32 -11.42
CA ASP A 67 0.02 4.94 -12.51
C ASP A 67 1.03 5.96 -11.92
N LEU A 68 1.92 5.40 -11.09
CA LEU A 68 3.00 6.08 -10.40
C LEU A 68 4.08 6.49 -11.40
N GLN A 69 4.60 7.71 -11.24
CA GLN A 69 5.60 8.29 -12.13
C GLN A 69 6.78 8.86 -11.31
N PRO A 70 7.97 8.97 -11.93
CA PRO A 70 9.11 9.64 -11.32
C PRO A 70 8.76 11.04 -10.78
N GLY A 71 9.28 11.39 -9.60
CA GLY A 71 9.06 12.69 -8.98
C GLY A 71 7.77 12.83 -8.15
N MET A 72 6.91 11.81 -8.13
CA MET A 72 5.66 11.86 -7.36
C MET A 72 5.89 11.71 -5.86
N ASN A 73 5.12 12.47 -5.07
CA ASN A 73 4.97 12.28 -3.64
C ASN A 73 3.76 11.37 -3.37
N VAL A 74 4.00 10.30 -2.63
CA VAL A 74 3.01 9.23 -2.39
C VAL A 74 2.77 9.07 -0.89
N LEU A 75 1.51 8.87 -0.50
CA LEU A 75 1.15 8.40 0.83
C LEU A 75 0.75 6.92 0.76
N GLU A 76 1.36 6.07 1.57
CA GLU A 76 0.91 4.70 1.86
C GLU A 76 0.27 4.69 3.25
N VAL A 77 -0.98 4.25 3.34
CA VAL A 77 -1.69 4.01 4.60
C VAL A 77 -1.72 2.51 4.85
N GLY A 78 -1.16 2.06 5.98
CA GLY A 78 -0.93 0.65 6.27
C GLY A 78 0.49 0.22 5.86
N GLY A 79 1.51 0.89 6.41
CA GLY A 79 2.92 0.65 6.08
C GLY A 79 3.37 -0.81 6.24
N GLY A 80 2.75 -1.57 7.14
CA GLY A 80 2.90 -3.02 7.27
C GLY A 80 4.36 -3.45 7.37
N SER A 81 4.82 -4.29 6.44
CA SER A 81 6.22 -4.72 6.40
C SER A 81 7.17 -3.75 5.70
N GLY A 82 6.64 -2.74 5.00
CA GLY A 82 7.39 -1.80 4.15
C GLY A 82 7.49 -2.21 2.67
N TYR A 83 7.05 -3.41 2.29
CA TYR A 83 7.24 -3.91 0.91
C TYR A 83 6.52 -3.08 -0.14
N HIS A 84 5.25 -2.77 0.07
CA HIS A 84 4.48 -2.00 -0.91
C HIS A 84 5.06 -0.59 -1.09
N ALA A 85 5.44 0.05 0.03
CA ALA A 85 6.14 1.32 0.02
C ALA A 85 7.47 1.24 -0.75
N ALA A 86 8.25 0.16 -0.60
CA ALA A 86 9.48 -0.06 -1.36
C ALA A 86 9.25 -0.18 -2.87
N VAL A 87 8.20 -0.91 -3.29
CA VAL A 87 7.84 -1.03 -4.71
C VAL A 87 7.41 0.32 -5.28
N MET A 88 6.58 1.08 -4.56
CA MET A 88 6.20 2.44 -4.97
C MET A 88 7.39 3.39 -5.00
N ALA A 89 8.32 3.26 -4.06
CA ALA A 89 9.53 4.06 -3.99
C ALA A 89 10.42 3.86 -5.23
N GLU A 90 10.55 2.64 -5.72
CA GLU A 90 11.23 2.34 -6.99
C GLU A 90 10.51 2.95 -8.20
N LEU A 91 9.17 3.01 -8.19
CA LEU A 91 8.37 3.57 -9.29
C LEU A 91 8.44 5.10 -9.39
N VAL A 92 8.64 5.78 -8.27
CA VAL A 92 8.70 7.26 -8.23
C VAL A 92 10.12 7.82 -8.30
N ARG A 93 11.13 6.97 -8.52
CA ARG A 93 12.52 7.42 -8.74
C ARG A 93 12.75 7.84 -10.20
N PRO A 94 13.66 8.81 -10.44
CA PRO A 94 14.28 9.69 -9.45
C PRO A 94 13.33 10.79 -8.96
N GLY A 95 13.63 11.35 -7.78
CA GLY A 95 13.02 12.60 -7.31
C GLY A 95 11.68 12.49 -6.58
N GLY A 96 11.06 11.30 -6.54
CA GLY A 96 9.84 11.06 -5.76
C GLY A 96 10.11 10.44 -4.40
N HIS A 97 9.10 10.51 -3.52
CA HIS A 97 9.18 10.05 -2.13
C HIS A 97 7.89 9.37 -1.69
N VAL A 98 8.00 8.33 -0.87
CA VAL A 98 6.86 7.66 -0.25
C VAL A 98 6.84 7.93 1.24
N TYR A 99 5.72 8.44 1.75
CA TYR A 99 5.45 8.52 3.18
C TYR A 99 4.52 7.37 3.54
N ALA A 100 4.96 6.48 4.42
CA ALA A 100 4.18 5.34 4.87
C ALA A 100 3.72 5.55 6.31
N VAL A 101 2.42 5.48 6.55
CA VAL A 101 1.82 5.55 7.89
C VAL A 101 1.44 4.16 8.35
N GLU A 102 1.88 3.78 9.55
CA GLU A 102 1.58 2.51 10.20
C GLU A 102 1.10 2.77 11.63
N ARG A 103 0.00 2.12 12.05
CA ARG A 103 -0.61 2.35 13.37
C ARG A 103 -0.02 1.47 14.48
N ILE A 104 0.65 0.37 14.11
CA ILE A 104 1.26 -0.58 15.05
C ILE A 104 2.75 -0.24 15.16
N ALA A 105 3.18 0.26 16.31
CA ALA A 105 4.55 0.71 16.55
C ALA A 105 5.61 -0.34 16.16
N GLU A 106 5.40 -1.61 16.50
CA GLU A 106 6.35 -2.69 16.18
C GLU A 106 6.44 -2.97 14.68
N LEU A 107 5.35 -2.81 13.93
CA LEU A 107 5.37 -2.95 12.47
C LEU A 107 6.00 -1.73 11.80
N ALA A 108 5.75 -0.52 12.32
CA ALA A 108 6.41 0.69 11.83
C ALA A 108 7.94 0.57 11.96
N GLU A 109 8.43 0.05 13.08
CA GLU A 109 9.86 -0.19 13.29
C GLU A 109 10.41 -1.31 12.41
N ALA A 110 9.68 -2.43 12.29
CA ALA A 110 10.05 -3.50 11.38
C ALA A 110 10.15 -3.02 9.93
N ALA A 111 9.20 -2.19 9.48
CA ALA A 111 9.22 -1.60 8.14
C ALA A 111 10.46 -0.72 7.92
N ARG A 112 10.83 0.14 8.88
CA ARG A 112 12.07 0.94 8.81
C ARG A 112 13.30 0.05 8.66
N SER A 113 13.40 -0.98 9.50
CA SER A 113 14.51 -1.94 9.46
C SER A 113 14.59 -2.69 8.12
N ASN A 114 13.45 -3.15 7.59
CA ASN A 114 13.38 -3.85 6.32
C ASN A 114 13.79 -2.95 5.14
N LEU A 115 13.28 -1.72 5.11
CA LEU A 115 13.61 -0.71 4.09
C LEU A 115 15.11 -0.38 4.11
N ALA A 116 15.68 -0.17 5.30
CA ALA A 116 17.11 0.07 5.47
C ALA A 116 17.97 -1.10 4.98
N ARG A 117 17.60 -2.34 5.34
CA ARG A 117 18.26 -3.57 4.84
C ARG A 117 18.17 -3.72 3.33
N ALA A 118 17.04 -3.32 2.75
CA ALA A 118 16.81 -3.37 1.31
C ALA A 118 17.46 -2.19 0.55
N GLY A 119 18.10 -1.25 1.24
CA GLY A 119 18.73 -0.06 0.63
C GLY A 119 17.73 0.94 0.05
N VAL A 120 16.51 0.97 0.57
CA VAL A 120 15.45 1.88 0.11
C VAL A 120 15.48 3.16 0.96
N GLU A 121 15.92 4.26 0.35
CA GLU A 121 16.19 5.52 1.05
C GLU A 121 15.07 6.56 0.92
N ASN A 122 14.26 6.49 -0.13
CA ASN A 122 13.19 7.46 -0.42
C ASN A 122 11.83 7.05 0.16
N VAL A 123 11.84 6.45 1.35
CA VAL A 123 10.65 6.10 2.13
C VAL A 123 10.80 6.62 3.56
N THR A 124 9.81 7.37 4.04
CA THR A 124 9.70 7.74 5.45
C THR A 124 8.56 6.95 6.09
N VAL A 125 8.82 6.24 7.19
CA VAL A 125 7.78 5.51 7.95
C VAL A 125 7.41 6.26 9.21
N ILE A 126 6.14 6.62 9.35
CA ILE A 126 5.55 7.36 10.47
C ILE A 126 4.63 6.43 11.25
N HIS A 127 4.78 6.42 12.57
CA HIS A 127 3.85 5.73 13.46
C HIS A 127 2.69 6.68 13.82
N SER A 128 1.52 6.50 13.20
CA SER A 128 0.34 7.34 13.41
C SER A 128 -0.94 6.69 12.89
N ASP A 129 -2.08 7.33 13.11
CA ASP A 129 -3.37 6.93 12.55
C ASP A 129 -3.48 7.35 11.07
N GLY A 130 -3.30 6.39 10.17
CA GLY A 130 -3.35 6.64 8.73
C GLY A 130 -4.73 6.96 8.18
N SER A 131 -5.83 6.76 8.92
CA SER A 131 -7.16 7.20 8.48
C SER A 131 -7.27 8.73 8.40
N LEU A 132 -6.41 9.44 9.11
CA LEU A 132 -6.27 10.90 9.08
C LEU A 132 -5.29 11.38 7.99
N GLY A 133 -4.64 10.46 7.29
CA GLY A 133 -3.54 10.75 6.38
C GLY A 133 -2.31 11.29 7.10
N LEU A 134 -1.59 12.20 6.44
CA LEU A 134 -0.37 12.81 6.96
C LEU A 134 -0.29 14.27 6.45
N PRO A 135 -1.04 15.21 7.07
CA PRO A 135 -1.21 16.57 6.57
C PRO A 135 0.09 17.37 6.40
N GLU A 136 1.10 17.11 7.21
CA GLU A 136 2.39 17.80 7.20
C GLU A 136 3.19 17.62 5.90
N HIS A 137 2.90 16.56 5.14
CA HIS A 137 3.55 16.25 3.86
C HIS A 137 2.56 16.27 2.68
N ALA A 138 1.30 16.60 2.93
CA ALA A 138 0.30 16.84 1.91
C ALA A 138 0.62 18.13 1.11
N PRO A 139 0.15 18.26 -0.14
CA PRO A 139 -0.71 17.31 -0.85
C PRO A 139 0.08 16.23 -1.62
N TYR A 140 -0.56 15.07 -1.86
CA TYR A 140 0.03 13.90 -2.52
C TYR A 140 -0.42 13.76 -3.98
N ASP A 141 0.50 13.30 -4.83
CA ASP A 141 0.16 12.89 -6.20
C ASP A 141 -0.65 11.60 -6.18
N ARG A 142 -0.29 10.67 -5.28
CA ARG A 142 -0.92 9.36 -5.13
C ARG A 142 -1.13 9.01 -3.67
N ILE A 143 -2.22 8.34 -3.37
CA ILE A 143 -2.48 7.73 -2.06
C ILE A 143 -2.83 6.26 -2.28
N SER A 144 -2.19 5.38 -1.55
CA SER A 144 -2.50 3.96 -1.49
C SER A 144 -2.91 3.61 -0.08
N VAL A 145 -4.00 2.84 0.07
CA VAL A 145 -4.48 2.37 1.38
C VAL A 145 -4.53 0.86 1.33
N ALA A 146 -3.67 0.20 2.11
CA ALA A 146 -3.54 -1.25 2.19
C ALA A 146 -4.37 -1.86 3.34
N ALA A 147 -5.50 -1.24 3.66
CA ALA A 147 -6.45 -1.71 4.66
C ALA A 147 -7.87 -1.22 4.31
N THR A 148 -8.89 -2.05 4.57
CA THR A 148 -10.28 -1.74 4.19
C THR A 148 -10.88 -0.70 5.12
N ALA A 149 -11.43 0.36 4.55
CA ALA A 149 -12.18 1.38 5.29
C ALA A 149 -13.70 1.13 5.22
N PRO A 150 -14.49 1.54 6.22
CA PRO A 150 -15.96 1.44 6.16
C PRO A 150 -16.56 2.38 5.10
N SER A 151 -15.87 3.48 4.79
CA SER A 151 -16.18 4.46 3.75
C SER A 151 -14.88 5.12 3.30
N ILE A 152 -14.90 5.89 2.20
CA ILE A 152 -13.72 6.62 1.74
C ILE A 152 -13.38 7.73 2.75
N PRO A 153 -12.20 7.72 3.41
CA PRO A 153 -11.87 8.72 4.42
C PRO A 153 -11.73 10.12 3.82
N GLU A 154 -12.44 11.10 4.38
CA GLU A 154 -12.42 12.48 3.87
C GLU A 154 -11.05 13.17 4.01
N PRO A 155 -10.26 12.98 5.10
CA PRO A 155 -8.92 13.54 5.17
C PRO A 155 -8.01 13.10 4.02
N LEU A 156 -8.08 11.83 3.62
CA LEU A 156 -7.29 11.31 2.50
C LEU A 156 -7.69 11.95 1.17
N LYS A 157 -9.00 12.13 0.92
CA LYS A 157 -9.49 12.86 -0.26
C LYS A 157 -8.96 14.29 -0.30
N GLN A 158 -9.00 15.01 0.82
CA GLN A 158 -8.57 16.41 0.90
C GLN A 158 -7.06 16.58 0.70
N GLN A 159 -6.28 15.55 1.05
CA GLN A 159 -4.82 15.54 0.89
C GLN A 159 -4.35 15.17 -0.53
N LEU A 160 -5.23 14.79 -1.46
CA LEU A 160 -4.85 14.58 -2.87
C LEU A 160 -4.57 15.90 -3.58
N LYS A 161 -3.55 15.97 -4.45
CA LYS A 161 -3.37 17.08 -5.41
C LYS A 161 -4.50 17.11 -6.44
N SER A 162 -4.68 18.23 -7.14
CA SER A 162 -5.47 18.24 -8.37
C SER A 162 -4.86 17.26 -9.39
N GLY A 163 -5.69 16.38 -9.96
CA GLY A 163 -5.24 15.25 -10.78
C GLY A 163 -4.70 14.05 -10.00
N GLY A 164 -4.65 14.14 -8.66
CA GLY A 164 -4.18 13.07 -7.79
C GLY A 164 -5.14 11.88 -7.76
N LYS A 165 -4.58 10.69 -7.54
CA LYS A 165 -5.32 9.42 -7.50
C LYS A 165 -5.15 8.74 -6.15
N MET A 166 -6.22 8.16 -5.62
CA MET A 166 -6.18 7.29 -4.45
C MET A 166 -6.75 5.91 -4.80
N VAL A 167 -6.06 4.85 -4.39
CA VAL A 167 -6.60 3.49 -4.45
C VAL A 167 -6.80 2.96 -3.03
N LEU A 168 -7.99 2.43 -2.74
CA LEU A 168 -8.31 1.88 -1.43
C LEU A 168 -9.42 0.82 -1.50
N PRO A 169 -9.39 -0.18 -0.62
CA PRO A 169 -10.54 -1.06 -0.41
C PRO A 169 -11.57 -0.39 0.52
N VAL A 170 -12.85 -0.52 0.18
CA VAL A 170 -13.97 -0.02 0.99
C VAL A 170 -15.04 -1.10 1.13
N GLY A 171 -15.55 -1.27 2.34
CA GLY A 171 -16.68 -2.15 2.62
C GLY A 171 -16.65 -2.79 4.01
N ARG A 172 -17.76 -3.43 4.40
CA ARG A 172 -17.90 -4.16 5.68
C ARG A 172 -18.02 -5.66 5.43
N ASP A 173 -19.19 -6.10 4.95
CA ASP A 173 -19.48 -7.52 4.67
C ASP A 173 -18.86 -7.98 3.35
N SER A 174 -18.88 -7.12 2.34
CA SER A 174 -18.14 -7.26 1.09
C SER A 174 -17.23 -6.06 0.92
N GLN A 175 -16.02 -6.29 0.38
CA GLN A 175 -15.01 -5.24 0.19
C GLN A 175 -14.69 -5.11 -1.29
N GLU A 176 -14.68 -3.87 -1.77
CA GLU A 176 -14.41 -3.53 -3.17
C GLU A 176 -13.25 -2.55 -3.24
N LEU A 177 -12.35 -2.75 -4.20
CA LEU A 177 -11.26 -1.82 -4.49
C LEU A 177 -11.81 -0.65 -5.31
N TYR A 178 -11.55 0.57 -4.84
CA TYR A 178 -11.96 1.80 -5.50
C TYR A 178 -10.75 2.62 -5.94
N LEU A 179 -10.88 3.28 -7.08
CA LEU A 179 -10.04 4.38 -7.53
C LEU A 179 -10.79 5.70 -7.34
N VAL A 180 -10.23 6.60 -6.55
CA VAL A 180 -10.70 7.97 -6.39
C VAL A 180 -9.76 8.91 -7.14
N THR A 181 -10.29 9.82 -7.95
CA THR A 181 -9.48 10.83 -8.66
C THR A 181 -9.97 12.23 -8.34
N ARG A 182 -9.07 13.12 -7.94
CA ARG A 182 -9.38 14.55 -7.70
C ARG A 182 -9.35 15.32 -9.03
N LYS A 183 -10.50 15.87 -9.43
CA LYS A 183 -10.68 16.76 -10.59
C LYS A 183 -11.32 18.07 -10.10
N ASN A 184 -12.38 18.58 -10.74
CA ASN A 184 -13.24 19.67 -10.23
C ASN A 184 -14.20 19.17 -9.12
N GLY A 185 -13.71 18.31 -8.24
CA GLY A 185 -14.47 17.42 -7.37
C GLY A 185 -13.77 16.06 -7.27
N PHE A 186 -14.50 15.01 -6.90
CA PHE A 186 -13.96 13.65 -6.82
C PHE A 186 -14.76 12.69 -7.70
N SER A 187 -14.09 11.95 -8.57
CA SER A 187 -14.68 10.79 -9.25
C SER A 187 -14.27 9.52 -8.53
N VAL A 188 -15.21 8.57 -8.39
CA VAL A 188 -15.00 7.29 -7.70
C VAL A 188 -15.37 6.17 -8.66
N GLU A 189 -14.44 5.26 -8.90
CA GLU A 189 -14.60 4.11 -9.78
C GLU A 189 -14.37 2.81 -9.02
N ARG A 190 -15.35 1.90 -9.05
CA ARG A 190 -15.17 0.53 -8.55
C ARG A 190 -14.30 -0.26 -9.52
N LYS A 191 -13.35 -1.04 -9.00
CA LYS A 191 -12.43 -1.86 -9.79
C LYS A 191 -12.75 -3.35 -9.67
N MET A 192 -12.68 -3.91 -8.48
CA MET A 192 -12.87 -5.34 -8.25
C MET A 192 -13.09 -5.66 -6.77
N GLY A 193 -13.68 -6.83 -6.49
CA GLY A 193 -13.77 -7.37 -5.14
C GLY A 193 -12.41 -7.76 -4.58
N VAL A 194 -12.19 -7.51 -3.30
CA VAL A 194 -10.93 -7.76 -2.59
C VAL A 194 -11.17 -8.16 -1.14
N ILE A 195 -10.11 -8.57 -0.44
CA ILE A 195 -10.14 -8.83 1.01
C ILE A 195 -8.85 -8.26 1.61
N PHE A 196 -9.00 -7.30 2.52
CA PHE A 196 -7.92 -6.72 3.30
C PHE A 196 -8.30 -6.69 4.79
N VAL A 197 -7.27 -6.53 5.62
CA VAL A 197 -7.42 -6.22 7.05
C VAL A 197 -8.13 -4.87 7.24
N PRO A 198 -8.87 -4.65 8.34
CA PRO A 198 -9.59 -3.40 8.56
C PRO A 198 -8.64 -2.23 8.85
N LEU A 199 -8.95 -1.08 8.27
CA LEU A 199 -8.36 0.21 8.61
C LEU A 199 -8.95 0.68 9.93
N ILE A 200 -8.21 0.51 11.03
CA ILE A 200 -8.62 0.94 12.36
C ILE A 200 -8.14 2.37 12.62
N GLY A 201 -9.07 3.28 12.93
CA GLY A 201 -8.72 4.68 13.20
C GLY A 201 -9.90 5.61 13.43
N GLN A 202 -9.61 6.90 13.55
CA GLN A 202 -10.60 7.95 13.73
C GLN A 202 -11.58 8.06 12.56
N GLU A 203 -11.09 7.94 11.32
CA GLU A 203 -11.89 7.92 10.09
C GLU A 203 -11.97 6.51 9.48
N GLY A 204 -11.62 5.49 10.27
CA GLY A 204 -11.72 4.07 9.93
C GLY A 204 -12.74 3.33 10.78
N PHE A 205 -12.61 2.01 10.84
CA PHE A 205 -13.34 1.17 11.79
C PHE A 205 -12.95 1.49 13.23
N LYS A 206 -13.92 1.39 14.14
CA LYS A 206 -13.67 1.44 15.58
C LYS A 206 -13.26 0.06 16.08
N GLU A 207 -12.35 -0.01 17.05
CA GLU A 207 -11.87 -1.27 17.62
C GLU A 207 -13.01 -2.21 18.07
N ARG A 208 -14.09 -1.65 18.61
CA ARG A 208 -15.27 -2.42 19.06
C ARG A 208 -16.11 -3.01 17.93
N GLU A 209 -15.95 -2.54 16.69
CA GLU A 209 -16.70 -3.04 15.53
C GLU A 209 -16.07 -4.31 14.93
N ILE A 210 -14.85 -4.67 15.35
CA ILE A 210 -14.07 -5.78 14.75
C ILE A 210 -14.23 -7.08 15.54
N GLU A 211 -14.70 -7.03 16.79
CA GLU A 211 -15.04 -8.24 17.58
C GLU A 211 -16.24 -9.04 17.01
N ILE A 212 -16.87 -8.53 15.94
CA ILE A 212 -18.10 -9.07 15.34
C ILE A 212 -17.86 -9.54 13.88
N ILE A 213 -16.67 -9.32 13.31
CA ILE A 213 -16.29 -9.74 11.95
C ILE A 213 -15.32 -10.93 12.04
#